data_AF-A0A2S8A7D1-F1
#
_entry.id   AF-A0A2S8A7D1-F1
#
_cell.length_a   1.000
_cell.length_b   1.000
_cell.length_c   1.000
_cell.angle_alpha   90.00
_cell.angle_beta   90.00
_cell.angle_gamma   90.00
#
_symmetry.space_group_name_H-M   'P 1'
#
loop_
_entity.id
_entity.type
_entity.pdbx_description
1 polymer ?
#
loop_
_entity_poly.entity_id
_entity_poly.type
_entity_poly.pdbx_seq_one_letter_code
_entity_poly.pdbx_strand_id
1 'polypeptide(L)'
;MKNYFIICIVILMNCVGMAQEICGTEEVNRELMKKYPEFAKQTQEFNDELSQMIKKGYLKKNYKATDQIYEIPVVVHVFHDGSPIGTKYNKTDQEIQAWIDNTNKIYEGTAPGFDGPDNGGTRVPVRLVLAKRDMNCNATSGIVRIDGSQLPEYVNYGLKRSGDNGINESQLFNLSKWDSQYYYNIYIINKFDGNDASNGGLAGYAYYPGGNKDAAIMVSNIVKNNNTILSHEFGHAIGLKHTFGTASGNGGECPASTGDCTVDDDSVCDTEPSQSLLKTYPVPTNSDINPCTGKFYEGVQYNIMNYGYKLTRFTNGQSDRAVAHLIEYRGNLLKSKGGIAPDLTSKPNLVSACTPSSIMYPNYDYNMGPAKVNFGEIDYTSRGYFLDGYIFYIDNIAKCNLKGTHTELKIGVATPLSISVEDNPQRVKAYIDYNNDGVFDETKEIVFNMQVEKNTTGTVNVTPPDGAILDTPLRLRIIADFYTVEVSPCYNPTYGQVEDFSVTLRSSASNEKIWQGIDSDWFNAANWSPGGVPDGTHSVKIPETPVIPILNGNAEVESIDFIGGEMKIELNGHLKILGKTNK
;
A
#
# COMPACT_ATOMS: atom_id res chain seq x y z
N MET A 1 23.48 55.49 60.81
CA MET A 1 23.30 55.66 59.35
C MET A 1 23.61 54.34 58.67
N LYS A 2 22.57 53.73 58.10
CA LYS A 2 22.48 52.69 57.06
C LYS A 2 23.57 51.60 56.94
N ASN A 3 23.16 50.38 57.32
CA ASN A 3 23.69 49.10 56.83
C ASN A 3 23.50 48.98 55.31
N TYR A 4 24.50 48.47 54.60
CA TYR A 4 24.34 47.94 53.24
C TYR A 4 24.92 46.52 53.16
N PHE A 5 24.01 45.56 53.10
CA PHE A 5 24.24 44.16 52.75
C PHE A 5 24.35 44.09 51.23
N ILE A 6 25.49 43.66 50.68
CA ILE A 6 25.63 43.40 49.24
C ILE A 6 25.25 41.94 49.00
N ILE A 7 24.08 41.73 48.39
CA ILE A 7 23.63 40.43 47.90
C ILE A 7 24.11 40.30 46.44
N CYS A 8 25.10 39.44 46.20
CA CYS A 8 25.43 38.98 44.84
C CYS A 8 24.38 37.95 44.40
N ILE A 9 23.44 38.35 43.56
CA ILE A 9 22.53 37.44 42.86
C ILE A 9 23.31 36.80 41.71
N VAL A 10 23.70 35.53 41.87
CA VAL A 10 24.18 34.68 40.78
C VAL A 10 22.94 34.21 40.01
N ILE A 11 22.68 34.83 38.86
CA ILE A 11 21.70 34.33 37.89
C ILE A 11 22.32 33.12 37.21
N LEU A 12 21.99 31.92 37.71
CA LEU A 12 22.20 30.67 37.00
C LEU A 12 21.26 30.65 35.78
N MET A 13 21.78 31.09 34.65
CA MET A 13 21.18 30.83 33.34
C MET A 13 21.27 29.32 33.11
N ASN A 14 20.17 28.62 33.34
CA ASN A 14 20.00 27.23 32.91
C ASN A 14 20.01 27.23 31.38
N CYS A 15 21.20 27.12 30.79
CA CYS A 15 21.34 26.70 29.40
C CYS A 15 20.96 25.22 29.36
N VAL A 16 19.67 24.93 29.16
CA VAL A 16 19.23 23.60 28.77
C VAL A 16 19.75 23.39 27.36
N GLY A 17 20.94 22.81 27.24
CA GLY A 17 21.41 22.29 25.96
C GLY A 17 20.46 21.16 25.56
N MET A 18 19.54 21.43 24.63
CA MET A 18 18.80 20.36 23.98
C MET A 18 19.79 19.62 23.08
N ALA A 19 20.24 18.45 23.53
CA ALA A 19 21.05 17.58 22.70
C ALA A 19 20.18 17.05 21.56
N GLN A 20 20.69 17.13 20.32
CA GLN A 20 19.84 16.96 19.16
C GLN A 20 19.80 15.53 18.61
N GLU A 21 18.62 15.14 18.16
CA GLU A 21 18.28 13.87 17.54
C GLU A 21 18.80 13.83 16.08
N ILE A 22 19.36 12.68 15.69
CA ILE A 22 19.96 12.44 14.36
C ILE A 22 19.19 11.30 13.68
N CYS A 23 19.03 11.38 12.36
CA CYS A 23 18.48 10.34 11.48
C CYS A 23 19.62 9.50 10.85
N GLY A 24 19.40 8.18 10.76
CA GLY A 24 20.34 7.20 10.21
C GLY A 24 20.04 6.76 8.77
N THR A 25 19.02 7.34 8.13
CA THR A 25 18.50 6.92 6.82
C THR A 25 19.58 6.87 5.73
N GLU A 26 20.42 7.90 5.61
CA GLU A 26 21.44 7.93 4.56
C GLU A 26 22.45 6.80 4.70
N GLU A 27 22.87 6.50 5.93
CA GLU A 27 23.83 5.45 6.22
C GLU A 27 23.26 4.08 5.86
N VAL A 28 22.06 3.77 6.35
CA VAL A 28 21.44 2.45 6.12
C VAL A 28 21.15 2.21 4.63
N ASN A 29 20.71 3.24 3.91
CA ASN A 29 20.39 3.11 2.49
C ASN A 29 21.66 3.06 1.63
N ARG A 30 22.72 3.79 1.99
CA ARG A 30 24.02 3.68 1.32
C ARG A 30 24.64 2.30 1.52
N GLU A 31 24.55 1.72 2.72
CA GLU A 31 24.96 0.33 2.97
C GLU A 31 24.15 -0.65 2.13
N LEU A 32 22.83 -0.45 2.08
CA LEU A 32 21.94 -1.29 1.29
C LEU A 32 22.25 -1.24 -0.21
N MET A 33 22.42 -0.04 -0.76
CA MET A 33 22.78 0.18 -2.17
C MET A 33 24.18 -0.35 -2.53
N LYS A 34 25.14 -0.30 -1.60
CA LYS A 34 26.47 -0.93 -1.79
C LYS A 34 26.36 -2.45 -1.84
N LYS A 35 25.48 -3.03 -1.02
CA LYS A 35 25.25 -4.47 -0.97
C LYS A 35 24.44 -4.98 -2.18
N TYR A 36 23.55 -4.14 -2.69
CA TYR A 36 22.61 -4.45 -3.77
C TYR A 36 22.73 -3.41 -4.90
N PRO A 37 23.74 -3.53 -5.80
CA PRO A 37 23.99 -2.57 -6.88
C PRO A 37 22.81 -2.40 -7.84
N GLU A 38 21.99 -3.43 -8.02
CA GLU A 38 20.75 -3.40 -8.80
C GLU A 38 19.72 -2.45 -8.20
N PHE A 39 19.58 -2.43 -6.87
CA PHE A 39 18.72 -1.48 -6.17
C PHE A 39 19.25 -0.05 -6.30
N ALA A 40 20.57 0.13 -6.22
CA ALA A 40 21.21 1.43 -6.44
C ALA A 40 20.93 1.95 -7.87
N LYS A 41 21.06 1.08 -8.87
CA LYS A 41 20.78 1.40 -10.26
C LYS A 41 19.30 1.76 -10.46
N GLN A 42 18.37 0.93 -9.97
CA GLN A 42 16.93 1.20 -10.07
C GLN A 42 16.55 2.54 -9.43
N THR A 43 17.12 2.84 -8.25
CA THR A 43 16.89 4.12 -7.59
C THR A 43 17.41 5.29 -8.41
N GLN A 44 18.59 5.15 -9.04
CA GLN A 44 19.14 6.19 -9.91
C GLN A 44 18.28 6.41 -11.16
N GLU A 45 17.89 5.32 -11.84
CA GLU A 45 17.07 5.39 -13.05
C GLU A 45 15.73 6.09 -12.79
N PHE A 46 15.06 5.76 -11.69
CA PHE A 46 13.81 6.45 -11.31
C PHE A 46 14.03 7.93 -10.97
N ASN A 47 15.13 8.27 -10.30
CA ASN A 47 15.49 9.66 -10.04
C ASN A 47 15.74 10.45 -11.33
N ASP A 48 16.40 9.84 -12.31
CA ASP A 48 16.64 10.43 -13.63
C ASP A 48 15.32 10.63 -14.40
N GLU A 49 14.39 9.67 -14.32
CA GLU A 49 13.05 9.79 -14.89
C GLU A 49 12.25 10.93 -14.25
N LEU A 50 12.25 11.03 -12.92
CA LEU A 50 11.60 12.13 -12.20
C LEU A 50 12.22 13.48 -12.62
N SER A 51 13.54 13.55 -12.72
CA SER A 51 14.27 14.74 -13.20
C SER A 51 13.78 15.17 -14.59
N GLN A 52 13.64 14.21 -15.53
CA GLN A 52 13.09 14.49 -16.86
C GLN A 52 11.62 14.92 -16.82
N MET A 53 10.80 14.32 -15.94
CA MET A 53 9.39 14.70 -15.79
C MET A 53 9.25 16.11 -15.20
N ILE A 54 10.09 16.51 -14.24
CA ILE A 54 10.10 17.86 -13.67
C ILE A 54 10.46 18.87 -14.76
N LYS A 55 11.55 18.64 -15.52
CA LYS A 55 11.98 19.53 -16.62
C LYS A 55 10.93 19.73 -17.70
N LYS A 56 10.11 18.70 -17.96
CA LYS A 56 9.02 18.74 -18.95
C LYS A 56 7.68 19.23 -18.37
N GLY A 57 7.60 19.48 -17.06
CA GLY A 57 6.35 19.83 -16.38
C GLY A 57 5.32 18.68 -16.32
N TYR A 58 5.76 17.43 -16.48
CA TYR A 58 4.90 16.24 -16.52
C TYR A 58 4.72 15.57 -15.16
N LEU A 59 5.56 15.85 -14.17
CA LEU A 59 5.45 15.23 -12.84
C LEU A 59 4.05 15.46 -12.25
N LYS A 60 3.61 16.73 -12.19
CA LYS A 60 2.26 17.10 -11.71
C LYS A 60 1.13 16.61 -12.60
N LYS A 61 1.40 16.25 -13.87
CA LYS A 61 0.40 15.69 -14.78
C LYS A 61 0.17 14.20 -14.52
N ASN A 62 1.25 13.48 -14.19
CA ASN A 62 1.23 12.02 -14.01
C ASN A 62 1.01 11.61 -12.55
N TYR A 63 1.47 12.43 -11.59
CA TYR A 63 1.47 12.14 -10.15
C TYR A 63 0.91 13.29 -9.33
N LYS A 64 -0.21 13.88 -9.78
CA LYS A 64 -0.81 15.03 -9.10
C LYS A 64 -1.16 14.70 -7.65
N ALA A 65 -0.64 15.48 -6.70
CA ALA A 65 -1.27 15.61 -5.39
C ALA A 65 -2.66 16.24 -5.60
N THR A 66 -3.70 15.41 -5.69
CA THR A 66 -5.10 15.82 -5.75
C THR A 66 -5.67 15.96 -4.34
N ASP A 67 -6.98 16.22 -4.23
CA ASP A 67 -7.70 16.12 -2.94
C ASP A 67 -7.74 14.67 -2.41
N GLN A 68 -7.30 13.68 -3.19
CA GLN A 68 -7.20 12.29 -2.74
C GLN A 68 -6.23 12.19 -1.56
N ILE A 69 -6.61 11.38 -0.57
CA ILE A 69 -5.75 11.05 0.57
C ILE A 69 -5.31 9.61 0.39
N TYR A 70 -4.00 9.39 0.29
CA TYR A 70 -3.41 8.06 0.22
C TYR A 70 -3.30 7.49 1.63
N GLU A 71 -4.27 6.66 2.00
CA GLU A 71 -4.25 5.95 3.27
C GLU A 71 -3.31 4.74 3.21
N ILE A 72 -2.38 4.68 4.16
CA ILE A 72 -1.32 3.69 4.21
C ILE A 72 -1.51 2.89 5.50
N PRO A 73 -1.89 1.60 5.41
CA PRO A 73 -1.98 0.75 6.58
C PRO A 73 -0.59 0.57 7.21
N VAL A 74 -0.48 0.84 8.51
CA VAL A 74 0.77 0.67 9.26
C VAL A 74 0.58 -0.31 10.40
N VAL A 75 1.62 -1.07 10.69
CA VAL A 75 1.71 -1.88 11.91
C VAL A 75 2.88 -1.36 12.74
N VAL A 76 2.64 -1.18 14.04
CA VAL A 76 3.65 -0.71 15.00
C VAL A 76 4.10 -1.89 15.85
N HIS A 77 5.37 -2.26 15.72
CA HIS A 77 6.02 -3.31 16.50
C HIS A 77 6.76 -2.68 17.68
N VAL A 78 6.20 -2.80 18.89
CA VAL A 78 6.78 -2.29 20.13
C VAL A 78 7.62 -3.39 20.76
N PHE A 79 8.93 -3.28 20.64
CA PHE A 79 9.86 -4.13 21.36
C PHE A 79 10.11 -3.53 22.75
N HIS A 80 9.89 -4.31 23.80
CA HIS A 80 10.05 -3.87 25.19
C HIS A 80 10.98 -4.80 25.98
N ASP A 81 11.41 -4.35 27.15
CA ASP A 81 12.33 -5.06 28.05
C ASP A 81 11.62 -5.89 29.14
N GLY A 82 10.38 -6.32 28.87
CA GLY A 82 9.50 -6.93 29.87
C GLY A 82 8.82 -5.94 30.82
N SER A 83 9.10 -4.63 30.71
CA SER A 83 8.41 -3.63 31.55
C SER A 83 6.91 -3.52 31.23
N PRO A 84 6.06 -3.12 32.21
CA PRO A 84 4.62 -2.97 32.00
C PRO A 84 4.24 -1.93 30.94
N ILE A 85 3.06 -2.06 30.34
CA ILE A 85 2.52 -1.04 29.40
C ILE A 85 2.38 0.31 30.13
N GLY A 86 2.75 1.40 29.45
CA GLY A 86 2.81 2.76 29.97
C GLY A 86 4.18 3.19 30.50
N THR A 87 5.19 2.31 30.43
CA THR A 87 6.58 2.68 30.77
C THR A 87 7.30 3.31 29.58
N LYS A 88 8.53 3.78 29.83
CA LYS A 88 9.40 4.40 28.83
C LYS A 88 9.58 3.57 27.56
N TYR A 89 9.69 2.25 27.71
CA TYR A 89 9.99 1.30 26.62
C TYR A 89 8.79 0.43 26.22
N ASN A 90 7.64 0.61 26.87
CA ASN A 90 6.41 -0.11 26.54
C ASN A 90 5.22 0.86 26.47
N LYS A 91 5.27 1.81 25.52
CA LYS A 91 4.27 2.88 25.35
C LYS A 91 2.84 2.37 25.23
N THR A 92 1.87 3.09 25.79
CA THR A 92 0.44 2.75 25.68
C THR A 92 -0.05 2.83 24.23
N ASP A 93 -1.13 2.12 23.90
CA ASP A 93 -1.79 2.20 22.60
C ASP A 93 -2.24 3.64 22.29
N GLN A 94 -2.69 4.38 23.33
CA GLN A 94 -3.12 5.77 23.19
C GLN A 94 -1.96 6.70 22.83
N GLU A 95 -0.78 6.54 23.44
CA GLU A 95 0.41 7.32 23.08
C GLU A 95 0.83 7.06 21.64
N ILE A 96 0.80 5.80 21.21
CA ILE A 96 1.16 5.41 19.84
C ILE A 96 0.13 5.97 18.83
N GLN A 97 -1.17 5.84 19.11
CA GLN A 97 -2.21 6.41 18.26
C GLN A 97 -2.08 7.94 18.17
N ALA A 98 -1.87 8.64 19.29
CA ALA A 98 -1.71 10.09 19.30
C ALA A 98 -0.46 10.56 18.55
N TRP A 99 0.62 9.76 18.59
CA TRP A 99 1.83 10.00 17.81
C TRP A 99 1.59 9.85 16.30
N ILE A 100 0.89 8.78 15.87
CA ILE A 100 0.46 8.60 14.48
C ILE A 100 -0.49 9.73 14.03
N ASP A 101 -1.44 10.13 14.88
CA ASP A 101 -2.38 11.22 14.58
C ASP A 101 -1.66 12.55 14.43
N ASN A 102 -0.64 12.83 15.23
CA ASN A 102 0.18 14.02 15.09
C ASN A 102 0.97 14.01 13.77
N THR A 103 1.56 12.87 13.40
CA THR A 103 2.21 12.70 12.08
C THR A 103 1.24 12.97 10.94
N ASN A 104 0.00 12.48 11.04
CA ASN A 104 -1.03 12.76 10.04
C ASN A 104 -1.39 14.25 9.98
N LYS A 105 -1.51 14.93 11.11
CA LYS A 105 -1.74 16.39 11.14
C LYS A 105 -0.58 17.17 10.54
N ILE A 106 0.66 16.71 10.73
CA ILE A 106 1.85 17.30 10.12
C ILE A 106 1.77 17.20 8.59
N TYR A 107 1.48 16.02 8.04
CA TYR A 107 1.33 15.84 6.59
C TYR A 107 0.14 16.61 6.01
N GLU A 108 -0.93 16.78 6.78
CA GLU A 108 -2.07 17.61 6.43
C GLU A 108 -1.77 19.12 6.55
N GLY A 109 -0.67 19.52 7.19
CA GLY A 109 -0.35 20.93 7.45
C GLY A 109 -1.24 21.58 8.52
N THR A 110 -1.84 20.78 9.41
CA THR A 110 -2.81 21.21 10.45
C THR A 110 -2.33 20.97 11.87
N ALA A 111 -1.12 20.44 12.06
CA ALA A 111 -0.55 20.26 13.40
C ALA A 111 -0.38 21.63 14.10
N PRO A 112 -0.56 21.71 15.43
CA PRO A 112 -0.33 22.95 16.16
C PRO A 112 1.11 23.46 15.96
N GLY A 113 1.25 24.71 15.49
CA GLY A 113 2.56 25.32 15.22
C GLY A 113 3.20 24.90 13.89
N PHE A 114 2.47 24.20 13.03
CA PHE A 114 2.89 23.82 11.68
C PHE A 114 2.41 24.82 10.63
N ASP A 115 3.25 25.06 9.63
CA ASP A 115 2.97 25.95 8.52
C ASP A 115 2.32 25.12 7.39
N GLY A 116 0.98 25.14 7.33
CA GLY A 116 0.21 24.54 6.23
C GLY A 116 0.17 25.40 4.95
N PRO A 117 -0.68 25.05 3.98
CA PRO A 117 -0.86 25.78 2.72
C PRO A 117 -1.06 27.29 2.89
N ASP A 118 -1.82 27.70 3.91
CA ASP A 118 -2.10 29.12 4.18
C ASP A 118 -0.92 29.89 4.80
N ASN A 119 0.12 29.19 5.25
CA ASN A 119 1.26 29.75 5.98
C ASN A 119 2.62 29.46 5.31
N GLY A 120 2.62 29.09 4.02
CA GLY A 120 3.86 28.90 3.24
C GLY A 120 4.53 27.53 3.37
N GLY A 121 3.81 26.52 3.89
CA GLY A 121 4.13 25.11 3.67
C GLY A 121 3.11 24.45 2.75
N THR A 122 3.13 23.12 2.67
CA THR A 122 2.19 22.37 1.85
C THR A 122 1.67 21.11 2.55
N ARG A 123 0.57 20.59 2.02
CA ARG A 123 0.02 19.28 2.33
C ARG A 123 0.77 18.21 1.53
N VAL A 124 1.19 17.14 2.20
CA VAL A 124 1.57 15.88 1.56
C VAL A 124 0.38 14.93 1.73
N PRO A 125 -0.27 14.45 0.65
CA PRO A 125 -1.57 13.79 0.71
C PRO A 125 -1.51 12.34 1.21
N VAL A 126 -0.79 12.08 2.30
CA VAL A 126 -0.62 10.75 2.90
C VAL A 126 -1.25 10.71 4.29
N ARG A 127 -1.81 9.56 4.65
CA ARG A 127 -2.35 9.31 5.99
C ARG A 127 -1.96 7.91 6.46
N LEU A 128 -1.25 7.83 7.56
CA LEU A 128 -0.95 6.58 8.24
C LEU A 128 -2.17 6.11 9.03
N VAL A 129 -2.59 4.87 8.81
CA VAL A 129 -3.73 4.27 9.50
C VAL A 129 -3.23 3.01 10.21
N LEU A 130 -3.28 2.99 11.56
CA LEU A 130 -3.00 1.76 12.30
C LEU A 130 -3.89 0.63 11.77
N ALA A 131 -3.27 -0.50 11.46
CA ALA A 131 -3.96 -1.66 10.92
C ALA A 131 -5.15 -2.04 11.81
N LYS A 132 -6.27 -2.37 11.16
CA LYS A 132 -7.51 -2.81 11.81
C LYS A 132 -7.81 -4.28 11.56
N ARG A 133 -7.07 -4.91 10.62
CA ARG A 133 -7.00 -6.35 10.38
C ARG A 133 -5.56 -6.84 10.32
N ASP A 134 -5.29 -8.03 10.84
CA ASP A 134 -3.96 -8.66 10.80
C ASP A 134 -3.74 -9.51 9.52
N MET A 135 -2.56 -10.11 9.38
CA MET A 135 -2.21 -10.99 8.24
C MET A 135 -3.10 -12.23 8.13
N ASN A 136 -3.81 -12.59 9.20
CA ASN A 136 -4.72 -13.73 9.29
C ASN A 136 -6.20 -13.31 9.25
N CYS A 137 -6.49 -12.04 8.97
CA CYS A 137 -7.83 -11.45 8.92
C CYS A 137 -8.57 -11.28 10.24
N ASN A 138 -7.87 -11.36 11.37
CA ASN A 138 -8.47 -11.05 12.65
C ASN A 138 -8.44 -9.55 12.90
N ALA A 139 -9.39 -9.06 13.70
CA ALA A 139 -9.37 -7.69 14.15
C ALA A 139 -8.11 -7.43 14.99
N THR A 140 -7.49 -6.27 14.80
CA THR A 140 -6.26 -5.88 15.49
C THR A 140 -6.27 -4.39 15.81
N SER A 141 -5.50 -3.98 16.80
CA SER A 141 -5.20 -2.57 17.05
C SER A 141 -4.14 -2.01 16.10
N GLY A 142 -3.42 -2.89 15.39
CA GLY A 142 -2.26 -2.54 14.56
C GLY A 142 -1.00 -2.31 15.39
N ILE A 143 -1.02 -2.66 16.67
CA ILE A 143 0.10 -2.56 17.60
C ILE A 143 0.45 -3.97 18.08
N VAL A 144 1.65 -4.43 17.73
CA VAL A 144 2.21 -5.73 18.14
C VAL A 144 3.25 -5.46 19.21
N ARG A 145 3.21 -6.19 20.33
CA ARG A 145 4.19 -6.05 21.42
C ARG A 145 5.08 -7.27 21.49
N ILE A 146 6.38 -7.06 21.45
CA ILE A 146 7.40 -8.10 21.44
C ILE A 146 8.20 -7.99 22.74
N ASP A 147 8.13 -9.03 23.56
CA ASP A 147 8.89 -9.11 24.81
C ASP A 147 10.34 -9.51 24.53
N GLY A 148 11.24 -8.53 24.58
CA GLY A 148 12.68 -8.70 24.45
C GLY A 148 13.40 -8.97 25.78
N SER A 149 12.70 -9.18 26.89
CA SER A 149 13.32 -9.36 28.22
C SER A 149 14.29 -10.54 28.29
N GLN A 150 14.09 -11.56 27.44
CA GLN A 150 14.95 -12.74 27.34
C GLN A 150 16.16 -12.53 26.42
N LEU A 151 16.36 -11.33 25.88
CA LEU A 151 17.47 -10.96 25.01
C LEU A 151 18.37 -9.93 25.73
N PRO A 152 19.39 -10.36 26.48
CA PRO A 152 20.23 -9.44 27.27
C PRO A 152 20.87 -8.33 26.44
N GLU A 153 21.34 -8.65 25.23
CA GLU A 153 21.90 -7.67 24.28
C GLU A 153 20.88 -6.60 23.89
N TYR A 154 19.62 -6.99 23.68
CA TYR A 154 18.55 -6.03 23.36
C TYR A 154 18.20 -5.15 24.56
N VAL A 155 18.07 -5.73 25.76
CA VAL A 155 17.73 -4.97 26.98
C VAL A 155 18.80 -3.92 27.27
N ASN A 156 20.08 -4.31 27.18
CA ASN A 156 21.20 -3.44 27.48
C ASN A 156 21.40 -2.38 26.38
N TYR A 157 21.42 -2.81 25.11
CA TYR A 157 21.93 -2.00 23.99
C TYR A 157 20.92 -1.75 22.87
N GLY A 158 19.81 -2.45 22.84
CA GLY A 158 18.79 -2.33 21.79
C GLY A 158 19.28 -2.88 20.45
N LEU A 159 19.14 -2.08 19.39
CA LEU A 159 19.56 -2.45 18.04
C LEU A 159 20.98 -1.95 17.74
N LYS A 160 21.82 -2.83 17.19
CA LYS A 160 23.16 -2.50 16.72
C LYS A 160 23.10 -1.61 15.46
N ARG A 161 23.86 -0.52 15.41
CA ARG A 161 23.99 0.32 14.21
C ARG A 161 25.44 0.57 13.81
N SER A 162 26.16 1.39 14.56
CA SER A 162 27.55 1.76 14.23
C SER A 162 28.55 1.22 15.25
N GLY A 163 28.08 0.80 16.44
CA GLY A 163 28.88 0.15 17.47
C GLY A 163 28.96 -1.36 17.29
N ASP A 164 29.40 -2.07 18.34
CA ASP A 164 29.46 -3.54 18.37
C ASP A 164 28.37 -4.22 19.20
N ASN A 165 27.58 -3.44 19.93
CA ASN A 165 26.65 -3.94 20.94
C ASN A 165 25.19 -3.94 20.45
N GLY A 166 24.37 -4.85 20.98
CA GLY A 166 22.95 -4.96 20.64
C GLY A 166 22.64 -6.03 19.60
N ILE A 167 21.36 -6.27 19.37
CA ILE A 167 20.91 -7.27 18.40
C ILE A 167 21.00 -6.73 16.97
N ASN A 168 21.13 -7.62 16.00
CA ASN A 168 21.11 -7.25 14.59
C ASN A 168 19.67 -7.10 14.07
N GLU A 169 19.49 -6.33 12.99
CA GLU A 169 18.18 -6.14 12.36
C GLU A 169 17.52 -7.44 11.91
N SER A 170 18.29 -8.42 11.44
CA SER A 170 17.74 -9.73 11.06
C SER A 170 17.09 -10.45 12.24
N GLN A 171 17.66 -10.33 13.45
CA GLN A 171 17.06 -10.90 14.66
C GLN A 171 15.75 -10.18 15.00
N LEU A 172 15.74 -8.85 14.89
CA LEU A 172 14.54 -8.04 15.13
C LEU A 172 13.40 -8.38 14.14
N PHE A 173 13.69 -8.45 12.84
CA PHE A 173 12.69 -8.80 11.81
C PHE A 173 12.21 -10.25 11.91
N ASN A 174 13.05 -11.18 12.38
CA ASN A 174 12.63 -12.55 12.61
C ASN A 174 11.66 -12.68 13.79
N LEU A 175 11.69 -11.76 14.75
CA LEU A 175 10.78 -11.76 15.91
C LEU A 175 9.40 -11.21 15.57
N SER A 176 9.34 -10.20 14.71
CA SER A 176 8.07 -9.69 14.19
C SER A 176 8.28 -8.94 12.89
N LYS A 177 7.53 -9.31 11.86
CA LYS A 177 7.44 -8.61 10.58
C LYS A 177 6.09 -8.92 9.95
N TRP A 178 5.39 -7.90 9.46
CA TRP A 178 4.23 -8.11 8.61
C TRP A 178 4.61 -7.92 7.15
N ASP A 179 3.83 -8.53 6.26
CA ASP A 179 4.03 -8.46 4.81
C ASP A 179 4.03 -7.00 4.34
N SER A 180 5.20 -6.54 3.85
CA SER A 180 5.42 -5.17 3.40
C SER A 180 4.59 -4.81 2.15
N GLN A 181 3.97 -5.80 1.49
CA GLN A 181 3.01 -5.53 0.42
C GLN A 181 1.70 -4.91 0.94
N TYR A 182 1.34 -5.16 2.20
CA TYR A 182 0.03 -4.74 2.75
C TYR A 182 0.14 -3.77 3.91
N TYR A 183 1.29 -3.73 4.59
CA TYR A 183 1.51 -2.89 5.74
C TYR A 183 2.89 -2.24 5.68
N TYR A 184 2.95 -0.95 5.95
CA TYR A 184 4.22 -0.33 6.27
C TYR A 184 4.60 -0.67 7.72
N ASN A 185 5.78 -1.27 7.91
CA ASN A 185 6.23 -1.73 9.22
C ASN A 185 6.97 -0.60 9.96
N ILE A 186 6.49 -0.26 11.15
CA ILE A 186 7.12 0.72 12.04
C ILE A 186 7.59 0.00 13.30
N TYR A 187 8.87 0.10 13.63
CA TYR A 187 9.44 -0.52 14.82
C TYR A 187 9.75 0.55 15.86
N ILE A 188 9.24 0.34 17.07
CA ILE A 188 9.63 1.10 18.26
C ILE A 188 10.55 0.20 19.07
N ILE A 189 11.81 0.62 19.23
CA ILE A 189 12.84 -0.08 19.98
C ILE A 189 13.30 0.73 21.19
N ASN A 190 14.03 0.12 22.11
CA ASN A 190 14.51 0.84 23.29
C ASN A 190 15.63 1.82 22.97
N LYS A 191 16.64 1.38 22.21
CA LYS A 191 17.94 2.04 22.03
C LYS A 191 18.58 1.66 20.69
N PHE A 192 19.50 2.50 20.22
CA PHE A 192 20.55 2.13 19.27
C PHE A 192 21.90 2.14 19.97
N ASP A 193 22.67 1.05 19.88
CA ASP A 193 24.00 0.93 20.49
C ASP A 193 24.07 1.39 21.98
N GLY A 194 22.99 1.20 22.75
CA GLY A 194 22.87 1.63 24.14
C GLY A 194 22.31 3.03 24.38
N ASN A 195 22.10 3.83 23.34
CA ASN A 195 21.53 5.18 23.42
C ASN A 195 20.04 5.19 23.02
N ASP A 196 19.19 5.78 23.85
CA ASP A 196 17.74 5.92 23.61
C ASP A 196 17.34 7.33 23.14
N ALA A 197 18.30 8.12 22.68
CA ALA A 197 18.19 9.51 22.27
C ALA A 197 17.69 10.49 23.36
N SER A 198 17.67 10.11 24.64
CA SER A 198 17.29 11.03 25.73
C SER A 198 18.24 12.22 25.88
N ASN A 199 19.49 12.07 25.47
CA ASN A 199 20.51 13.10 25.45
C ASN A 199 21.07 13.31 24.04
N GLY A 200 20.21 13.23 23.02
CA GLY A 200 20.58 13.31 21.61
C GLY A 200 21.24 12.02 21.08
N GLY A 201 21.55 12.02 19.79
CA GLY A 201 22.05 10.85 19.05
C GLY A 201 21.02 10.26 18.10
N LEU A 202 21.29 9.06 17.59
CA LEU A 202 20.44 8.39 16.60
C LEU A 202 19.05 8.13 17.19
N ALA A 203 18.03 8.69 16.54
CA ALA A 203 16.65 8.64 16.99
C ALA A 203 15.78 7.73 16.12
N GLY A 204 16.13 7.60 14.83
CA GLY A 204 15.48 6.67 13.92
C GLY A 204 16.14 6.62 12.55
N TYR A 205 15.61 5.75 11.70
CA TYR A 205 15.88 5.72 10.27
C TYR A 205 14.73 5.03 9.53
N ALA A 206 14.64 5.26 8.23
CA ALA A 206 13.78 4.52 7.32
C ALA A 206 14.55 4.00 6.11
N TYR A 207 14.02 2.93 5.51
CA TYR A 207 14.49 2.46 4.20
C TYR A 207 13.80 3.22 3.07
N TYR A 208 14.57 3.58 2.05
CA TYR A 208 14.04 4.09 0.80
C TYR A 208 13.16 3.04 0.11
N PRO A 209 12.16 3.48 -0.65
CA PRO A 209 11.25 2.56 -1.32
C PRO A 209 11.98 1.81 -2.45
N GLY A 210 11.49 0.62 -2.81
CA GLY A 210 12.04 -0.22 -3.89
C GLY A 210 13.08 -1.25 -3.46
N GLY A 211 13.66 -1.12 -2.26
CA GLY A 211 14.64 -2.07 -1.73
C GLY A 211 14.01 -3.36 -1.18
N ASN A 212 14.86 -4.31 -0.76
CA ASN A 212 14.43 -5.56 -0.10
C ASN A 212 14.14 -5.40 1.42
N LYS A 213 14.34 -4.20 1.96
CA LYS A 213 13.93 -3.80 3.30
C LYS A 213 12.95 -2.65 3.17
N ASP A 214 11.84 -2.72 3.89
CA ASP A 214 10.78 -1.72 3.84
C ASP A 214 10.18 -1.52 5.25
N ALA A 215 10.75 -0.57 5.98
CA ALA A 215 10.38 -0.26 7.37
C ALA A 215 10.96 1.08 7.84
N ALA A 216 10.39 1.63 8.91
CA ALA A 216 11.02 2.65 9.75
C ALA A 216 11.29 2.08 11.14
N ILE A 217 12.44 2.44 11.73
CA ILE A 217 12.85 2.00 13.06
C ILE A 217 13.20 3.23 13.89
N MET A 218 12.61 3.36 15.07
CA MET A 218 12.79 4.53 15.94
C MET A 218 12.89 4.12 17.41
N VAL A 219 13.58 4.93 18.21
CA VAL A 219 13.66 4.72 19.67
C VAL A 219 12.38 5.17 20.38
N SER A 220 11.96 4.45 21.41
CA SER A 220 10.70 4.69 22.14
C SER A 220 10.59 6.09 22.76
N ASN A 221 11.72 6.74 23.03
CA ASN A 221 11.76 8.09 23.60
C ASN A 221 11.16 9.17 22.69
N ILE A 222 11.05 8.92 21.38
CA ILE A 222 10.55 9.91 20.39
C ILE A 222 9.03 9.80 20.16
N VAL A 223 8.39 8.77 20.73
CA VAL A 223 6.93 8.57 20.70
C VAL A 223 6.28 9.60 21.63
N LYS A 224 6.07 10.80 21.09
CA LYS A 224 5.55 12.00 21.77
C LYS A 224 4.69 12.81 20.80
N ASN A 225 3.68 13.49 21.32
CA ASN A 225 2.67 14.20 20.51
C ASN A 225 3.14 15.50 19.83
N ASN A 226 4.40 15.89 19.99
CA ASN A 226 4.96 17.15 19.49
C ASN A 226 6.32 16.98 18.78
N ASN A 227 6.65 15.76 18.37
CA ASN A 227 7.92 15.44 17.71
C ASN A 227 7.69 15.20 16.20
N THR A 228 8.66 15.60 15.37
CA THR A 228 8.58 15.53 13.90
C THR A 228 9.33 14.33 13.31
N ILE A 229 10.02 13.53 14.12
CA ILE A 229 10.89 12.43 13.64
C ILE A 229 10.11 11.44 12.81
N LEU A 230 8.92 11.00 13.24
CA LEU A 230 8.16 10.05 12.42
C LEU A 230 7.81 10.66 11.05
N SER A 231 7.43 11.94 10.99
CA SER A 231 7.17 12.62 9.72
C SER A 231 8.43 12.79 8.87
N HIS A 232 9.60 12.92 9.51
CA HIS A 232 10.90 12.96 8.85
C HIS A 232 11.29 11.58 8.28
N GLU A 233 11.29 10.54 9.11
CA GLU A 233 11.63 9.17 8.70
C GLU A 233 10.64 8.62 7.69
N PHE A 234 9.33 8.87 7.88
CA PHE A 234 8.35 8.46 6.89
C PHE A 234 8.46 9.29 5.59
N GLY A 235 8.96 10.53 5.67
CA GLY A 235 9.35 11.34 4.50
C GLY A 235 10.42 10.64 3.67
N HIS A 236 11.46 10.10 4.32
CA HIS A 236 12.45 9.26 3.66
C HIS A 236 11.85 7.98 3.10
N ALA A 237 10.96 7.32 3.85
CA ALA A 237 10.28 6.14 3.37
C ALA A 237 9.61 6.43 2.03
N ILE A 238 8.98 7.59 1.83
CA ILE A 238 8.34 7.98 0.57
C ILE A 238 9.27 8.77 -0.37
N GLY A 239 10.60 8.60 -0.27
CA GLY A 239 11.56 9.05 -1.27
C GLY A 239 12.04 10.50 -1.16
N LEU A 240 11.74 11.18 -0.04
CA LEU A 240 12.33 12.48 0.26
C LEU A 240 13.76 12.31 0.78
N LYS A 241 14.63 13.23 0.39
CA LYS A 241 16.01 13.31 0.88
C LYS A 241 16.13 14.45 1.87
N HIS A 242 17.21 14.48 2.63
CA HIS A 242 17.52 15.67 3.42
C HIS A 242 17.72 16.88 2.51
N THR A 243 17.26 18.06 2.93
CA THR A 243 17.39 19.31 2.14
C THR A 243 18.84 19.75 1.93
N PHE A 244 19.77 19.19 2.71
CA PHE A 244 21.22 19.40 2.56
C PHE A 244 21.89 18.29 1.73
N GLY A 245 21.11 17.45 1.05
CA GLY A 245 21.61 16.37 0.20
C GLY A 245 22.54 15.44 0.96
N THR A 246 23.75 15.23 0.42
CA THR A 246 24.82 14.43 1.04
C THR A 246 25.83 15.27 1.83
N ALA A 247 25.59 16.59 1.98
CA ALA A 247 26.44 17.44 2.80
C ALA A 247 26.38 17.01 4.27
N SER A 248 27.42 17.33 5.04
CA SER A 248 27.52 16.89 6.42
C SER A 248 26.29 17.29 7.25
N GLY A 249 25.62 16.28 7.81
CA GLY A 249 24.52 16.45 8.78
C GLY A 249 24.95 17.14 10.07
N ASN A 250 26.25 17.39 10.28
CA ASN A 250 26.77 18.14 11.44
C ASN A 250 26.69 19.66 11.29
N GLY A 251 26.24 20.16 10.13
CA GLY A 251 26.04 21.57 9.82
C GLY A 251 27.30 22.29 9.33
N GLY A 252 27.12 23.51 8.81
CA GLY A 252 28.22 24.36 8.34
C GLY A 252 28.70 24.12 6.90
N GLU A 253 28.20 23.08 6.24
CA GLU A 253 28.59 22.71 4.87
C GLU A 253 27.41 22.81 3.92
N CYS A 254 27.61 23.49 2.79
CA CYS A 254 26.62 23.57 1.71
C CYS A 254 26.80 22.40 0.75
N PRO A 255 25.71 21.83 0.24
CA PRO A 255 25.80 20.78 -0.75
C PRO A 255 26.36 21.31 -2.08
N ALA A 256 26.96 20.39 -2.84
CA ALA A 256 27.49 20.70 -4.17
C ALA A 256 26.34 20.87 -5.17
N SER A 257 26.43 21.89 -6.01
CA SER A 257 25.43 22.15 -7.06
C SER A 257 26.05 22.05 -8.45
N THR A 258 25.35 21.37 -9.35
CA THR A 258 25.58 21.37 -10.79
C THR A 258 24.82 22.49 -11.51
N GLY A 259 23.96 23.21 -10.79
CA GLY A 259 23.04 24.22 -11.32
C GLY A 259 21.69 23.65 -11.76
N ASP A 260 21.42 22.38 -11.46
CA ASP A 260 20.21 21.66 -11.86
C ASP A 260 19.50 21.07 -10.63
N CYS A 261 18.51 21.81 -10.13
CA CYS A 261 17.76 21.46 -8.94
C CYS A 261 16.98 20.14 -9.03
N THR A 262 16.83 19.56 -10.22
CA THR A 262 16.15 18.26 -10.36
C THR A 262 17.06 17.07 -10.05
N VAL A 263 18.36 17.29 -9.90
CA VAL A 263 19.37 16.27 -9.56
C VAL A 263 20.28 16.68 -8.40
N ASP A 264 20.48 17.98 -8.19
CA ASP A 264 21.23 18.52 -7.06
C ASP A 264 20.52 18.26 -5.72
N ASP A 265 21.28 18.31 -4.62
CA ASP A 265 20.79 18.32 -3.24
C ASP A 265 19.75 17.24 -2.92
N ASP A 266 18.51 17.64 -2.64
CA ASP A 266 17.36 16.79 -2.35
C ASP A 266 16.53 16.44 -3.60
N SER A 267 16.96 16.91 -4.77
CA SER A 267 16.34 16.73 -6.07
C SER A 267 14.92 17.32 -6.15
N VAL A 268 14.70 18.44 -5.45
CA VAL A 268 13.46 19.19 -5.41
C VAL A 268 13.75 20.67 -5.72
N CYS A 269 13.01 21.26 -6.67
CA CYS A 269 13.34 22.59 -7.18
C CYS A 269 12.76 23.76 -6.37
N ASP A 270 11.81 23.51 -5.48
CA ASP A 270 11.23 24.52 -4.59
C ASP A 270 11.75 24.43 -3.15
N THR A 271 12.77 23.61 -2.92
CA THR A 271 13.62 23.62 -1.73
C THR A 271 14.91 24.35 -2.07
N GLU A 272 15.19 25.43 -1.35
CA GLU A 272 16.47 26.14 -1.52
C GLU A 272 17.63 25.27 -0.99
N PRO A 273 18.81 25.27 -1.65
CA PRO A 273 20.00 24.63 -1.10
C PRO A 273 20.29 25.10 0.31
N SER A 274 20.57 24.16 1.23
CA SER A 274 20.81 24.50 2.62
C SER A 274 21.88 23.62 3.27
N GLN A 275 22.49 24.14 4.32
CA GLN A 275 23.29 23.34 5.24
C GLN A 275 22.34 22.60 6.20
N SER A 276 22.85 21.55 6.84
CA SER A 276 22.20 21.04 8.04
C SER A 276 22.19 22.12 9.13
N LEU A 277 21.03 22.33 9.77
CA LEU A 277 20.88 23.29 10.86
C LEU A 277 20.90 22.64 12.25
N LEU A 278 21.41 21.40 12.34
CA LEU A 278 21.51 20.62 13.58
C LEU A 278 22.17 21.39 14.74
N LYS A 279 23.16 22.22 14.44
CA LYS A 279 23.92 23.00 15.44
C LYS A 279 23.64 24.50 15.37
N THR A 280 22.64 24.91 14.60
CA THR A 280 22.34 26.32 14.35
C THR A 280 21.24 26.78 15.30
N TYR A 281 21.62 27.54 16.33
CA TYR A 281 20.71 28.17 17.26
C TYR A 281 21.11 29.64 17.51
N PRO A 282 20.16 30.59 17.48
CA PRO A 282 18.74 30.42 17.16
C PRO A 282 18.50 30.01 15.71
N VAL A 283 17.30 29.48 15.41
CA VAL A 283 16.92 29.11 14.03
C VAL A 283 16.91 30.38 13.17
N PRO A 284 17.55 30.38 11.98
CA PRO A 284 17.51 31.53 11.09
C PRO A 284 16.09 31.94 10.71
N THR A 285 15.89 33.23 10.52
CA THR A 285 14.63 33.84 10.08
C THR A 285 14.66 34.11 8.58
N ASN A 286 13.51 34.47 8.00
CA ASN A 286 13.46 34.89 6.59
C ASN A 286 14.15 36.26 6.34
N SER A 287 14.70 36.90 7.37
CA SER A 287 15.53 38.10 7.24
C SER A 287 17.03 37.81 7.33
N ASP A 288 17.40 36.55 7.58
CA ASP A 288 18.79 36.10 7.61
C ASP A 288 19.21 35.58 6.22
N ILE A 289 20.49 35.73 5.90
CA ILE A 289 21.06 35.26 4.64
C ILE A 289 21.39 33.77 4.75
N ASN A 290 20.88 32.98 3.83
CA ASN A 290 21.26 31.59 3.63
C ASN A 290 22.69 31.53 3.04
N PRO A 291 23.68 30.98 3.77
CA PRO A 291 25.07 30.96 3.34
C PRO A 291 25.32 30.14 2.07
N CYS A 292 24.39 29.24 1.70
CA CYS A 292 24.54 28.42 0.50
C CYS A 292 24.09 29.11 -0.79
N THR A 293 23.16 30.07 -0.68
CA THR A 293 22.57 30.72 -1.85
C THR A 293 22.92 32.21 -1.94
N GLY A 294 23.38 32.82 -0.84
CA GLY A 294 23.59 34.27 -0.73
C GLY A 294 22.30 35.08 -0.76
N LYS A 295 21.14 34.42 -0.68
CA LYS A 295 19.80 35.02 -0.64
C LYS A 295 19.23 34.92 0.77
N PHE A 296 18.13 35.61 1.04
CA PHE A 296 17.39 35.38 2.28
C PHE A 296 16.85 33.96 2.34
N TYR A 297 16.75 33.41 3.55
CA TYR A 297 16.02 32.17 3.75
C TYR A 297 14.55 32.31 3.28
N GLU A 298 14.12 31.39 2.42
CA GLU A 298 12.76 31.33 1.88
C GLU A 298 11.98 30.11 2.37
N GLY A 299 12.62 29.24 3.16
CA GLY A 299 11.90 28.42 4.10
C GLY A 299 12.47 27.07 4.43
N VAL A 300 13.59 26.71 3.83
CA VAL A 300 14.27 25.44 4.07
C VAL A 300 14.64 25.25 5.53
N GLN A 301 14.84 26.35 6.28
CA GLN A 301 15.23 26.31 7.68
C GLN A 301 14.11 25.87 8.61
N TYR A 302 12.87 25.80 8.11
CA TYR A 302 11.76 25.14 8.80
C TYR A 302 11.29 23.85 8.10
N ASN A 303 12.03 23.34 7.12
CA ASN A 303 11.64 22.15 6.38
C ASN A 303 11.80 20.89 7.24
N ILE A 304 10.81 19.99 7.27
CA ILE A 304 10.90 18.73 8.05
C ILE A 304 12.12 17.90 7.65
N MET A 305 12.51 17.92 6.39
CA MET A 305 13.64 17.14 5.89
C MET A 305 15.00 17.81 6.14
N ASN A 306 15.06 18.86 6.97
CA ASN A 306 16.31 19.38 7.53
C ASN A 306 16.45 18.91 8.99
N TYR A 307 17.64 19.05 9.57
CA TYR A 307 17.83 19.01 11.01
C TYR A 307 17.75 20.42 11.57
N GLY A 308 17.02 20.63 12.66
CA GLY A 308 16.91 21.95 13.27
C GLY A 308 15.94 21.99 14.44
N TYR A 309 15.91 23.12 15.12
CA TYR A 309 15.11 23.31 16.34
C TYR A 309 13.64 23.72 16.07
N LYS A 310 13.30 24.05 14.82
CA LYS A 310 11.94 24.42 14.40
C LYS A 310 11.68 23.85 13.01
N LEU A 311 10.96 22.75 12.93
CA LEU A 311 10.61 22.06 11.68
C LEU A 311 9.09 22.06 11.54
N THR A 312 8.57 22.80 10.56
CA THR A 312 7.15 23.18 10.47
C THR A 312 6.54 23.05 9.08
N ARG A 313 7.26 22.58 8.05
CA ARG A 313 6.69 22.48 6.69
C ARG A 313 7.35 21.47 5.76
N PHE A 314 6.59 21.12 4.73
CA PHE A 314 7.07 20.57 3.46
C PHE A 314 6.89 21.59 2.32
N THR A 315 7.51 21.34 1.17
CA THR A 315 7.30 22.11 -0.07
C THR A 315 6.43 21.35 -1.08
N ASN A 316 5.88 22.04 -2.09
CA ASN A 316 5.03 21.42 -3.10
C ASN A 316 5.79 20.36 -3.91
N GLY A 317 7.05 20.63 -4.25
CA GLY A 317 7.91 19.68 -4.94
C GLY A 317 8.21 18.43 -4.10
N GLN A 318 8.35 18.57 -2.78
CA GLN A 318 8.43 17.41 -1.88
C GLN A 318 7.12 16.60 -1.90
N SER A 319 5.95 17.26 -1.87
CA SER A 319 4.66 16.57 -1.96
C SER A 319 4.51 15.76 -3.26
N ASP A 320 4.81 16.36 -4.41
CA ASP A 320 4.74 15.68 -5.71
C ASP A 320 5.72 14.50 -5.78
N ARG A 321 6.95 14.70 -5.31
CA ARG A 321 7.99 13.65 -5.28
C ARG A 321 7.59 12.49 -4.38
N ALA A 322 7.02 12.78 -3.21
CA ALA A 322 6.54 11.78 -2.26
C ALA A 322 5.42 10.91 -2.87
N VAL A 323 4.46 11.54 -3.53
CA VAL A 323 3.36 10.83 -4.21
C VAL A 323 3.89 9.94 -5.33
N ALA A 324 4.84 10.43 -6.13
CA ALA A 324 5.43 9.64 -7.22
C ALA A 324 6.11 8.35 -6.70
N HIS A 325 6.92 8.45 -5.64
CA HIS A 325 7.56 7.27 -5.03
C HIS A 325 6.54 6.32 -4.39
N LEU A 326 5.52 6.86 -3.72
CA LEU A 326 4.48 6.05 -3.09
C LEU A 326 3.71 5.23 -4.13
N ILE A 327 3.30 5.84 -5.24
CA ILE A 327 2.54 5.16 -6.30
C ILE A 327 3.43 4.12 -7.00
N GLU A 328 4.66 4.47 -7.35
CA GLU A 328 5.55 3.59 -8.11
C GLU A 328 5.97 2.36 -7.30
N TYR A 329 6.47 2.55 -6.08
CA TYR A 329 7.10 1.48 -5.33
C TYR A 329 6.23 0.87 -4.24
N ARG A 330 5.15 1.54 -3.85
CA ARG A 330 4.28 1.14 -2.74
C ARG A 330 2.79 1.21 -3.10
N GLY A 331 2.46 1.13 -4.39
CA GLY A 331 1.07 1.12 -4.87
C GLY A 331 0.22 0.03 -4.22
N ASN A 332 0.81 -1.11 -3.82
CA ASN A 332 0.10 -2.18 -3.12
C ASN A 332 -0.40 -1.77 -1.73
N LEU A 333 0.29 -0.87 -1.02
CA LEU A 333 -0.21 -0.32 0.24
C LEU A 333 -1.49 0.50 0.04
N LEU A 334 -1.64 1.14 -1.12
CA LEU A 334 -2.84 1.92 -1.47
C LEU A 334 -4.04 1.02 -1.82
N LYS A 335 -3.77 -0.22 -2.23
CA LYS A 335 -4.77 -1.27 -2.48
C LYS A 335 -5.08 -2.10 -1.23
N SER A 336 -4.29 -1.94 -0.17
CA SER A 336 -4.43 -2.73 1.06
C SER A 336 -5.70 -2.35 1.84
N LYS A 337 -6.45 -3.37 2.27
CA LYS A 337 -7.56 -3.27 3.22
C LYS A 337 -7.07 -3.27 4.68
N GLY A 338 -5.76 -3.26 4.92
CA GLY A 338 -5.16 -3.36 6.26
C GLY A 338 -5.70 -2.31 7.25
N GLY A 339 -5.99 -1.09 6.77
CA GLY A 339 -6.55 0.01 7.57
C GLY A 339 -8.06 -0.09 7.84
N ILE A 340 -8.75 -1.10 7.29
CA ILE A 340 -10.19 -1.30 7.41
C ILE A 340 -10.43 -2.51 8.31
N ALA A 341 -11.34 -2.40 9.28
CA ALA A 341 -11.67 -3.55 10.16
C ALA A 341 -12.15 -4.75 9.32
N PRO A 342 -11.82 -6.00 9.69
CA PRO A 342 -12.27 -7.18 8.97
C PRO A 342 -13.78 -7.31 9.08
N ASP A 343 -14.43 -7.52 7.94
CA ASP A 343 -15.81 -7.98 7.93
C ASP A 343 -15.78 -9.51 8.02
N LEU A 344 -16.00 -10.02 9.22
CA LEU A 344 -15.98 -11.45 9.50
C LEU A 344 -17.17 -12.19 8.87
N THR A 345 -18.16 -11.46 8.32
CA THR A 345 -19.32 -12.05 7.65
C THR A 345 -19.13 -12.27 6.14
N SER A 346 -18.07 -11.69 5.55
CA SER A 346 -17.80 -11.74 4.11
C SER A 346 -16.49 -12.43 3.72
N LYS A 347 -15.84 -13.18 4.63
CA LYS A 347 -14.66 -13.99 4.25
C LYS A 347 -15.11 -15.09 3.28
N PRO A 348 -14.58 -15.12 2.04
CA PRO A 348 -14.90 -16.19 1.11
C PRO A 348 -14.51 -17.53 1.71
N ASN A 349 -15.48 -18.43 1.87
CA ASN A 349 -15.21 -19.79 2.32
C ASN A 349 -15.08 -20.68 1.08
N LEU A 350 -13.84 -20.89 0.64
CA LEU A 350 -13.56 -21.80 -0.47
C LEU A 350 -13.56 -23.25 0.02
N VAL A 351 -13.98 -24.16 -0.86
CA VAL A 351 -13.75 -25.59 -0.64
C VAL A 351 -12.24 -25.87 -0.53
N SER A 352 -11.90 -26.81 0.35
CA SER A 352 -10.52 -27.23 0.57
C SER A 352 -10.00 -27.92 -0.69
N ALA A 353 -8.89 -27.42 -1.22
CA ALA A 353 -8.15 -28.05 -2.30
C ALA A 353 -6.76 -28.42 -1.81
N CYS A 354 -6.05 -29.26 -2.56
CA CYS A 354 -4.63 -29.52 -2.34
C CYS A 354 -3.84 -28.19 -2.30
N THR A 355 -2.82 -28.07 -1.47
CA THR A 355 -1.93 -26.90 -1.44
C THR A 355 -0.47 -27.36 -1.47
N PRO A 356 0.45 -26.57 -2.05
CA PRO A 356 1.86 -26.86 -1.96
C PRO A 356 2.32 -26.92 -0.50
N SER A 357 3.11 -27.93 -0.17
CA SER A 357 3.66 -28.15 1.19
C SER A 357 5.16 -27.87 1.28
N SER A 358 5.83 -27.79 0.14
CA SER A 358 7.27 -27.56 0.04
C SER A 358 7.64 -27.02 -1.33
N ILE A 359 8.87 -26.50 -1.43
CA ILE A 359 9.55 -26.22 -2.70
C ILE A 359 10.79 -27.11 -2.83
N MET A 360 11.10 -27.59 -4.05
CA MET A 360 12.24 -28.51 -4.28
C MET A 360 13.59 -27.84 -4.04
N TYR A 361 13.77 -26.59 -4.49
CA TYR A 361 15.00 -25.83 -4.32
C TYR A 361 14.77 -24.60 -3.42
N PRO A 362 14.78 -24.79 -2.08
CA PRO A 362 14.66 -23.67 -1.16
C PRO A 362 15.89 -22.75 -1.26
N ASN A 363 15.68 -21.45 -1.10
CA ASN A 363 16.71 -20.39 -1.19
C ASN A 363 17.25 -20.10 -2.61
N TYR A 364 16.58 -20.59 -3.65
CA TYR A 364 16.90 -20.23 -5.03
C TYR A 364 16.47 -18.78 -5.34
N ASP A 365 17.32 -17.99 -6.00
CA ASP A 365 17.21 -16.53 -6.12
C ASP A 365 16.77 -16.01 -7.51
N TYR A 366 16.33 -16.91 -8.40
CA TYR A 366 15.95 -16.55 -9.77
C TYR A 366 14.53 -16.02 -9.93
N ASN A 367 13.77 -15.88 -8.84
CA ASN A 367 12.51 -15.15 -8.83
C ASN A 367 11.41 -15.69 -9.78
N MET A 368 11.26 -17.02 -9.84
CA MET A 368 10.18 -17.66 -10.60
C MET A 368 8.83 -17.49 -9.90
N GLY A 369 7.76 -17.30 -10.68
CA GLY A 369 6.42 -17.03 -10.19
C GLY A 369 5.69 -15.99 -11.03
N PRO A 370 4.37 -15.83 -10.85
CA PRO A 370 3.63 -14.72 -11.42
C PRO A 370 4.21 -13.39 -10.91
N ALA A 371 4.16 -12.35 -11.75
CA ALA A 371 4.53 -10.99 -11.39
C ALA A 371 3.34 -10.04 -11.46
N LYS A 372 2.38 -10.30 -12.36
CA LYS A 372 1.12 -9.57 -12.40
C LYS A 372 -0.01 -10.45 -12.89
N VAL A 373 -1.15 -10.38 -12.24
CA VAL A 373 -2.39 -11.08 -12.60
C VAL A 373 -3.48 -10.03 -12.81
N ASN A 374 -4.06 -9.99 -14.02
CA ASN A 374 -5.24 -9.18 -14.33
C ASN A 374 -6.36 -10.10 -14.81
N PHE A 375 -7.51 -10.08 -14.14
CA PHE A 375 -8.68 -10.86 -14.53
C PHE A 375 -9.97 -10.29 -13.96
N GLY A 376 -10.78 -9.65 -14.81
CA GLY A 376 -11.94 -8.89 -14.35
C GLY A 376 -11.51 -7.79 -13.37
N GLU A 377 -11.95 -7.90 -12.11
CA GLU A 377 -11.57 -6.99 -11.01
C GLU A 377 -10.27 -7.37 -10.30
N ILE A 378 -9.70 -8.54 -10.59
CA ILE A 378 -8.36 -8.93 -10.10
C ILE A 378 -7.32 -8.05 -10.81
N ASP A 379 -6.51 -7.32 -10.03
CA ASP A 379 -5.34 -6.56 -10.46
C ASP A 379 -4.29 -6.64 -9.34
N TYR A 380 -3.57 -7.77 -9.34
CA TYR A 380 -2.63 -8.16 -8.30
C TYR A 380 -1.21 -8.21 -8.86
N THR A 381 -0.26 -7.63 -8.12
CA THR A 381 1.16 -7.65 -8.45
C THR A 381 1.90 -8.41 -7.34
N SER A 382 2.58 -9.47 -7.73
CA SER A 382 3.57 -10.22 -6.94
C SER A 382 4.95 -10.01 -7.55
N ARG A 383 5.99 -10.49 -6.88
CA ARG A 383 7.35 -10.40 -7.42
C ARG A 383 7.95 -11.76 -7.64
N GLY A 384 7.23 -12.87 -7.51
CA GLY A 384 7.78 -14.21 -7.64
C GLY A 384 8.49 -14.70 -6.36
N TYR A 385 8.92 -15.96 -6.36
CA TYR A 385 9.35 -16.70 -5.16
C TYR A 385 10.37 -15.95 -4.30
N PHE A 386 11.47 -15.47 -4.89
CA PHE A 386 12.58 -14.88 -4.15
C PHE A 386 12.25 -13.48 -3.62
N LEU A 387 11.78 -12.59 -4.49
CA LEU A 387 11.53 -11.19 -4.13
C LEU A 387 10.28 -11.02 -3.25
N ASP A 388 9.37 -11.99 -3.25
CA ASP A 388 8.30 -12.09 -2.25
C ASP A 388 8.79 -12.65 -0.90
N GLY A 389 10.09 -12.92 -0.74
CA GLY A 389 10.69 -13.38 0.51
C GLY A 389 10.73 -14.89 0.66
N TYR A 390 11.03 -15.62 -0.42
CA TYR A 390 11.05 -17.08 -0.47
C TYR A 390 9.68 -17.72 -0.21
N ILE A 391 8.61 -17.11 -0.74
CA ILE A 391 7.23 -17.58 -0.59
C ILE A 391 6.82 -18.36 -1.85
N PHE A 392 6.71 -19.68 -1.74
CA PHE A 392 6.33 -20.55 -2.87
C PHE A 392 4.82 -20.75 -3.02
N TYR A 393 4.03 -20.38 -2.01
CA TYR A 393 2.57 -20.45 -2.06
C TYR A 393 1.95 -19.21 -1.42
N ILE A 394 1.10 -18.51 -2.18
CA ILE A 394 0.34 -17.35 -1.72
C ILE A 394 -1.16 -17.68 -1.83
N ASP A 395 -1.84 -17.76 -0.69
CA ASP A 395 -3.30 -17.80 -0.66
C ASP A 395 -3.87 -16.38 -0.55
N ASN A 396 -4.17 -15.76 -1.70
CA ASN A 396 -4.72 -14.39 -1.73
C ASN A 396 -6.16 -14.31 -1.22
N ILE A 397 -6.85 -15.45 -1.03
CA ILE A 397 -8.19 -15.51 -0.43
C ILE A 397 -8.09 -15.48 1.09
N ALA A 398 -7.16 -16.25 1.66
CA ALA A 398 -6.87 -16.20 3.09
C ALA A 398 -6.39 -14.80 3.52
N LYS A 399 -5.70 -14.09 2.61
CA LYS A 399 -5.29 -12.70 2.77
C LYS A 399 -6.43 -11.74 2.41
N CYS A 400 -7.41 -11.54 3.30
CA CYS A 400 -8.44 -10.50 3.19
C CYS A 400 -7.90 -9.05 3.15
N ASN A 401 -6.58 -8.86 3.13
CA ASN A 401 -5.90 -7.59 3.24
C ASN A 401 -5.79 -6.85 1.90
N LEU A 402 -6.40 -7.35 0.83
CA LEU A 402 -6.25 -6.78 -0.51
C LEU A 402 -7.58 -6.51 -1.21
N LYS A 403 -7.63 -5.39 -1.94
CA LYS A 403 -8.53 -5.20 -3.09
C LYS A 403 -7.90 -5.87 -4.31
N GLY A 404 -8.73 -6.37 -5.23
CA GLY A 404 -8.26 -6.96 -6.49
C GLY A 404 -7.68 -8.37 -6.37
N THR A 405 -8.10 -9.16 -5.38
CA THR A 405 -7.80 -10.61 -5.28
C THR A 405 -9.02 -11.49 -5.54
N HIS A 406 -10.14 -10.86 -5.89
CA HIS A 406 -11.36 -11.51 -6.31
C HIS A 406 -12.00 -10.75 -7.48
N THR A 407 -12.81 -11.46 -8.25
CA THR A 407 -13.64 -10.85 -9.29
C THR A 407 -15.00 -11.53 -9.36
N GLU A 408 -16.02 -10.77 -9.77
CA GLU A 408 -17.26 -11.35 -10.26
C GLU A 408 -17.23 -11.47 -11.78
N LEU A 409 -17.64 -12.63 -12.32
CA LEU A 409 -17.72 -12.88 -13.76
C LEU A 409 -19.09 -13.44 -14.14
N LYS A 410 -19.38 -13.42 -15.43
CA LYS A 410 -20.65 -13.86 -16.01
C LYS A 410 -20.44 -15.14 -16.85
N ILE A 411 -21.30 -16.15 -16.69
CA ILE A 411 -21.25 -17.43 -17.44
C ILE A 411 -21.25 -17.23 -18.97
N GLY A 412 -20.40 -17.87 -19.75
CA GLY A 412 -20.46 -17.67 -21.21
C GLY A 412 -20.00 -16.29 -21.71
N VAL A 413 -19.58 -15.39 -20.82
CA VAL A 413 -18.96 -14.10 -21.18
C VAL A 413 -17.45 -14.24 -21.13
N ALA A 414 -16.81 -14.11 -22.29
CA ALA A 414 -15.36 -14.12 -22.42
C ALA A 414 -14.73 -12.92 -21.68
N THR A 415 -13.86 -13.20 -20.71
CA THR A 415 -13.11 -12.18 -19.96
C THR A 415 -11.59 -12.44 -20.10
N PRO A 416 -10.78 -11.44 -20.44
CA PRO A 416 -9.34 -11.62 -20.60
C PRO A 416 -8.66 -11.88 -19.24
N LEU A 417 -7.96 -13.00 -19.12
CA LEU A 417 -7.01 -13.30 -18.05
C LEU A 417 -5.59 -13.04 -18.58
N SER A 418 -4.87 -12.12 -17.95
CA SER A 418 -3.49 -11.78 -18.31
C SER A 418 -2.54 -12.05 -17.15
N ILE A 419 -1.47 -12.79 -17.41
CA ILE A 419 -0.45 -13.16 -16.42
C ILE A 419 0.93 -12.76 -16.94
N SER A 420 1.61 -11.91 -16.18
CA SER A 420 2.99 -11.45 -16.46
C SER A 420 4.00 -12.25 -15.65
N VAL A 421 5.20 -12.43 -16.22
CA VAL A 421 6.37 -12.99 -15.52
C VAL A 421 7.58 -12.10 -15.76
N GLU A 422 8.48 -11.98 -14.76
CA GLU A 422 9.66 -11.13 -14.84
C GLU A 422 10.90 -11.89 -15.31
N ASP A 423 11.25 -12.99 -14.62
CA ASP A 423 12.49 -13.73 -14.89
C ASP A 423 12.27 -15.06 -15.59
N ASN A 424 13.18 -15.38 -16.52
CA ASN A 424 13.19 -16.56 -17.40
C ASN A 424 11.86 -16.82 -18.14
N PRO A 425 11.86 -17.65 -19.18
CA PRO A 425 10.61 -18.23 -19.64
C PRO A 425 10.04 -19.17 -18.56
N GLN A 426 8.75 -19.07 -18.33
CA GLN A 426 8.03 -19.84 -17.31
C GLN A 426 6.85 -20.59 -17.92
N ARG A 427 6.61 -21.80 -17.46
CA ARG A 427 5.38 -22.53 -17.75
C ARG A 427 4.32 -22.08 -16.76
N VAL A 428 3.23 -21.55 -17.29
CA VAL A 428 2.13 -21.00 -16.50
C VAL A 428 0.85 -21.78 -16.78
N LYS A 429 0.23 -22.28 -15.71
CA LYS A 429 -1.12 -22.85 -15.77
C LYS A 429 -2.04 -22.13 -14.80
N ALA A 430 -3.30 -21.96 -15.18
CA ALA A 430 -4.33 -21.50 -14.28
C ALA A 430 -5.58 -22.37 -14.37
N TYR A 431 -6.26 -22.55 -13.23
CA TYR A 431 -7.45 -23.38 -13.09
C TYR A 431 -8.55 -22.65 -12.34
N ILE A 432 -9.81 -22.87 -12.71
CA ILE A 432 -10.97 -22.44 -11.93
C ILE A 432 -11.76 -23.69 -11.54
N ASP A 433 -11.91 -23.92 -10.25
CA ASP A 433 -12.73 -25.01 -9.68
C ASP A 433 -14.23 -24.69 -9.90
N TYR A 434 -14.73 -25.01 -11.09
CA TYR A 434 -16.06 -24.61 -11.56
C TYR A 434 -17.16 -25.39 -10.86
N ASN A 435 -16.89 -26.63 -10.46
CA ASN A 435 -17.86 -27.48 -9.76
C ASN A 435 -17.76 -27.36 -8.22
N ASN A 436 -16.76 -26.62 -7.72
CA ASN A 436 -16.49 -26.36 -6.31
C ASN A 436 -16.30 -27.65 -5.48
N ASP A 437 -15.62 -28.65 -6.04
CA ASP A 437 -15.39 -29.94 -5.36
C ASP A 437 -14.00 -30.05 -4.70
N GLY A 438 -13.14 -29.03 -4.88
CA GLY A 438 -11.78 -28.98 -4.35
C GLY A 438 -10.75 -29.74 -5.18
N VAL A 439 -11.13 -30.31 -6.33
CA VAL A 439 -10.29 -31.10 -7.23
C VAL A 439 -10.30 -30.49 -8.62
N PHE A 440 -9.15 -29.94 -9.02
CA PHE A 440 -9.00 -29.35 -10.35
C PHE A 440 -8.89 -30.39 -11.46
N ASP A 441 -9.83 -30.38 -12.41
CA ASP A 441 -9.82 -31.19 -13.63
C ASP A 441 -8.91 -30.59 -14.72
N GLU A 442 -7.85 -31.30 -15.10
CA GLU A 442 -6.86 -30.88 -16.13
C GLU A 442 -7.43 -30.73 -17.55
N THR A 443 -8.71 -31.02 -17.77
CA THR A 443 -9.40 -30.85 -19.06
C THR A 443 -10.56 -29.86 -19.00
N LYS A 444 -11.32 -29.83 -17.91
CA LYS A 444 -12.53 -29.00 -17.78
C LYS A 444 -12.31 -27.68 -17.06
N GLU A 445 -11.29 -27.63 -16.20
CA GLU A 445 -11.10 -26.51 -15.26
C GLU A 445 -9.82 -25.73 -15.50
N ILE A 446 -8.96 -26.21 -16.41
CA ILE A 446 -7.83 -25.44 -16.90
C ILE A 446 -8.30 -24.29 -17.79
N VAL A 447 -7.94 -23.06 -17.41
CA VAL A 447 -8.33 -21.82 -18.12
C VAL A 447 -7.15 -21.09 -18.74
N PHE A 448 -5.92 -21.42 -18.33
CA PHE A 448 -4.68 -20.88 -18.87
C PHE A 448 -3.64 -21.99 -18.93
N ASN A 449 -2.94 -22.14 -20.05
CA ASN A 449 -1.87 -23.14 -20.21
C ASN A 449 -0.92 -22.71 -21.32
N MET A 450 0.15 -22.01 -20.96
CA MET A 450 1.16 -21.58 -21.93
C MET A 450 2.53 -21.38 -21.27
N GLN A 451 3.57 -21.41 -22.09
CA GLN A 451 4.85 -20.81 -21.73
C GLN A 451 4.73 -19.30 -21.92
N VAL A 452 5.10 -18.52 -20.90
CA VAL A 452 5.19 -17.06 -20.94
C VAL A 452 6.68 -16.70 -20.95
N GLU A 453 7.10 -15.86 -21.89
CA GLU A 453 8.49 -15.45 -22.04
C GLU A 453 8.90 -14.44 -20.96
N LYS A 454 10.21 -14.37 -20.68
CA LYS A 454 10.80 -13.42 -19.72
C LYS A 454 10.31 -11.98 -19.99
N ASN A 455 9.89 -11.26 -18.95
CA ASN A 455 9.41 -9.86 -19.03
C ASN A 455 8.25 -9.66 -20.01
N THR A 456 7.38 -10.66 -20.16
CA THR A 456 6.20 -10.57 -21.02
C THR A 456 4.94 -10.99 -20.29
N THR A 457 3.81 -10.82 -20.98
CA THR A 457 2.47 -11.16 -20.49
C THR A 457 1.83 -12.14 -21.46
N GLY A 458 1.34 -13.26 -20.93
CA GLY A 458 0.42 -14.14 -21.64
C GLY A 458 -1.03 -13.75 -21.37
N THR A 459 -1.88 -13.79 -22.39
CA THR A 459 -3.30 -13.45 -22.26
C THR A 459 -4.17 -14.49 -22.97
N VAL A 460 -5.23 -14.93 -22.29
CA VAL A 460 -6.28 -15.80 -22.84
C VAL A 460 -7.66 -15.24 -22.48
N ASN A 461 -8.66 -15.51 -23.32
CA ASN A 461 -10.05 -15.21 -22.98
C ASN A 461 -10.68 -16.40 -22.27
N VAL A 462 -11.04 -16.22 -21.01
CA VAL A 462 -11.70 -17.24 -20.19
C VAL A 462 -13.21 -17.06 -20.29
N THR A 463 -13.91 -18.12 -20.66
CA THR A 463 -15.36 -18.14 -20.75
C THR A 463 -15.89 -19.20 -19.78
N PRO A 464 -16.45 -18.81 -18.62
CA PRO A 464 -16.96 -19.77 -17.66
C PRO A 464 -18.06 -20.66 -18.27
N PRO A 465 -18.03 -21.99 -18.09
CA PRO A 465 -18.95 -22.91 -18.75
C PRO A 465 -20.34 -22.90 -18.12
N ASP A 466 -21.34 -23.34 -18.89
CA ASP A 466 -22.65 -23.67 -18.33
C ASP A 466 -22.51 -24.80 -17.29
N GLY A 467 -23.28 -24.70 -16.20
CA GLY A 467 -23.26 -25.68 -15.10
C GLY A 467 -22.20 -25.44 -14.02
N ALA A 468 -21.37 -24.39 -14.16
CA ALA A 468 -20.52 -23.94 -13.06
C ALA A 468 -21.37 -23.44 -11.87
N ILE A 469 -20.85 -23.59 -10.66
CA ILE A 469 -21.52 -23.14 -9.43
C ILE A 469 -21.60 -21.61 -9.42
N LEU A 470 -22.79 -21.09 -9.12
CA LEU A 470 -23.07 -19.65 -9.07
C LEU A 470 -23.08 -19.12 -7.64
N ASP A 471 -22.92 -17.80 -7.52
CA ASP A 471 -23.11 -17.01 -6.29
C ASP A 471 -22.27 -17.49 -5.09
N THR A 472 -21.24 -18.29 -5.36
CA THR A 472 -20.32 -18.86 -4.41
C THR A 472 -18.91 -18.54 -4.86
N PRO A 473 -18.01 -18.13 -3.96
CA PRO A 473 -16.60 -17.98 -4.29
C PRO A 473 -16.00 -19.33 -4.72
N LEU A 474 -15.41 -19.36 -5.91
CA LEU A 474 -14.70 -20.51 -6.49
C LEU A 474 -13.20 -20.24 -6.51
N ARG A 475 -12.38 -21.29 -6.40
CA ARG A 475 -10.92 -21.13 -6.39
C ARG A 475 -10.40 -20.93 -7.81
N LEU A 476 -9.70 -19.82 -8.03
CA LEU A 476 -8.80 -19.63 -9.16
C LEU A 476 -7.37 -19.90 -8.68
N ARG A 477 -6.70 -20.91 -9.23
CA ARG A 477 -5.30 -21.21 -8.93
C ARG A 477 -4.41 -20.85 -10.11
N ILE A 478 -3.33 -20.13 -9.87
CA ILE A 478 -2.30 -19.80 -10.87
C ILE A 478 -0.98 -20.42 -10.41
N ILE A 479 -0.28 -21.10 -11.32
CA ILE A 479 0.99 -21.76 -11.08
C ILE A 479 1.95 -21.29 -12.14
N ALA A 480 3.10 -20.77 -11.74
CA ALA A 480 4.19 -20.42 -12.65
C ALA A 480 5.51 -21.00 -12.14
N ASP A 481 6.18 -21.78 -12.99
CA ASP A 481 7.49 -22.37 -12.69
C ASP A 481 8.36 -22.36 -13.96
N PHE A 482 9.63 -22.74 -13.83
CA PHE A 482 10.58 -22.74 -14.95
C PHE A 482 10.05 -23.56 -16.14
N TYR A 483 10.22 -23.07 -17.38
CA TYR A 483 9.51 -23.59 -18.57
C TYR A 483 9.66 -25.11 -18.83
N THR A 484 10.78 -25.72 -18.41
CA THR A 484 11.03 -27.16 -18.56
C THR A 484 10.36 -28.02 -17.49
N VAL A 485 9.80 -27.40 -16.45
CA VAL A 485 9.13 -28.08 -15.35
C VAL A 485 7.67 -28.30 -15.71
N GLU A 486 7.22 -29.53 -15.54
CA GLU A 486 5.80 -29.88 -15.66
C GLU A 486 5.06 -29.46 -14.40
N VAL A 487 3.93 -28.76 -14.57
CA VAL A 487 3.10 -28.25 -13.48
C VAL A 487 1.69 -28.83 -13.56
N SER A 488 1.11 -29.15 -12.41
CA SER A 488 -0.25 -29.67 -12.23
C SER A 488 -0.95 -28.93 -11.07
N PRO A 489 -2.27 -29.04 -10.87
CA PRO A 489 -2.96 -28.26 -9.85
C PRO A 489 -2.49 -28.54 -8.41
N CYS A 490 -2.07 -29.78 -8.12
CA CYS A 490 -1.62 -30.23 -6.80
C CYS A 490 -0.09 -30.39 -6.74
N TYR A 491 0.61 -29.41 -7.29
CA TYR A 491 2.04 -29.41 -7.50
C TYR A 491 2.80 -28.72 -6.36
N ASN A 492 3.92 -29.31 -5.94
CA ASN A 492 4.92 -28.63 -5.12
C ASN A 492 5.91 -27.92 -6.05
N PRO A 493 6.06 -26.58 -5.98
CA PRO A 493 7.01 -25.84 -6.80
C PRO A 493 8.42 -26.42 -6.81
N THR A 494 9.08 -26.31 -7.95
CA THR A 494 10.49 -26.67 -8.11
C THR A 494 11.32 -25.42 -7.88
N TYR A 495 11.00 -24.35 -8.62
CA TYR A 495 11.61 -23.03 -8.48
C TYR A 495 10.58 -21.92 -8.28
N GLY A 496 9.32 -22.16 -8.65
CA GLY A 496 8.29 -21.16 -8.83
C GLY A 496 7.36 -20.91 -7.64
N GLN A 497 6.19 -20.38 -7.98
CA GLN A 497 5.18 -19.96 -7.02
C GLN A 497 3.78 -20.40 -7.48
N VAL A 498 2.93 -20.72 -6.50
CA VAL A 498 1.50 -20.94 -6.69
C VAL A 498 0.73 -19.82 -5.99
N GLU A 499 -0.25 -19.25 -6.67
CA GLU A 499 -1.11 -18.20 -6.14
C GLU A 499 -2.59 -18.57 -6.28
N ASP A 500 -3.36 -18.50 -5.20
CA ASP A 500 -4.80 -18.74 -5.21
C ASP A 500 -5.57 -17.41 -5.08
N PHE A 501 -6.66 -17.26 -5.85
CA PHE A 501 -7.61 -16.15 -5.88
C PHE A 501 -9.05 -16.68 -5.84
N SER A 502 -10.06 -15.81 -5.68
CA SER A 502 -11.46 -16.23 -5.78
C SER A 502 -12.21 -15.61 -6.96
N VAL A 503 -13.01 -16.40 -7.64
CA VAL A 503 -13.93 -15.96 -8.70
C VAL A 503 -15.35 -16.28 -8.29
N THR A 504 -16.25 -15.30 -8.33
CA THR A 504 -17.70 -15.55 -8.14
C THR A 504 -18.38 -15.49 -9.49
N LEU A 505 -19.10 -16.55 -9.86
CA LEU A 505 -19.82 -16.61 -11.12
C LEU A 505 -21.28 -16.17 -10.92
N ARG A 506 -21.73 -15.29 -11.79
CA ARG A 506 -23.11 -14.80 -11.88
C ARG A 506 -23.74 -15.31 -13.17
N SER A 507 -25.05 -15.49 -13.16
CA SER A 507 -25.80 -15.84 -14.36
C SER A 507 -25.59 -14.78 -15.46
N SER A 508 -25.45 -15.24 -16.70
CA SER A 508 -25.36 -14.35 -17.88
C SER A 508 -26.68 -14.04 -18.54
N ALA A 509 -27.77 -14.59 -18.00
CA ALA A 509 -29.05 -14.00 -18.26
C ALA A 509 -28.97 -12.55 -17.79
N SER A 510 -28.94 -11.65 -18.77
CA SER A 510 -29.74 -10.44 -18.62
C SER A 510 -31.13 -10.94 -18.22
N ASN A 511 -31.43 -10.93 -16.92
CA ASN A 511 -32.80 -11.10 -16.45
C ASN A 511 -33.68 -10.03 -17.10
N GLU A 512 -33.08 -8.93 -17.56
CA GLU A 512 -33.71 -7.92 -18.39
C GLU A 512 -34.05 -8.42 -19.82
N LYS A 513 -35.35 -8.40 -20.15
CA LYS A 513 -35.90 -8.57 -21.50
C LYS A 513 -36.53 -7.25 -21.97
N ILE A 514 -36.19 -6.82 -23.18
CA ILE A 514 -36.68 -5.57 -23.77
C ILE A 514 -37.72 -5.89 -24.83
N TRP A 515 -38.89 -5.27 -24.74
CA TRP A 515 -39.94 -5.36 -25.74
C TRP A 515 -39.48 -4.78 -27.09
N GLN A 516 -39.62 -5.56 -28.16
CA GLN A 516 -39.23 -5.22 -29.54
C GLN A 516 -40.41 -4.78 -30.41
N GLY A 517 -41.64 -5.16 -30.06
CA GLY A 517 -42.86 -4.76 -30.76
C GLY A 517 -42.93 -5.23 -32.23
N ILE A 518 -42.63 -6.51 -32.50
CA ILE A 518 -42.86 -7.11 -33.82
C ILE A 518 -44.36 -7.27 -34.07
N ASP A 519 -45.09 -7.74 -33.06
CA ASP A 519 -46.54 -7.68 -32.97
C ASP A 519 -46.95 -7.37 -31.51
N SER A 520 -48.25 -7.37 -31.23
CA SER A 520 -48.78 -7.00 -29.91
C SER A 520 -48.86 -8.17 -28.92
N ASP A 521 -48.53 -9.40 -29.29
CA ASP A 521 -48.72 -10.58 -28.42
C ASP A 521 -47.59 -10.68 -27.38
N TRP A 522 -47.91 -10.49 -26.10
CA TRP A 522 -46.95 -10.68 -25.00
C TRP A 522 -46.25 -12.05 -25.05
N PHE A 523 -46.98 -13.09 -25.46
CA PHE A 523 -46.50 -14.47 -25.47
C PHE A 523 -45.79 -14.87 -26.77
N ASN A 524 -45.64 -13.94 -27.72
CA ASN A 524 -44.75 -14.15 -28.85
C ASN A 524 -43.30 -13.93 -28.42
N ALA A 525 -42.53 -15.02 -28.33
CA ALA A 525 -41.11 -15.01 -27.97
C ALA A 525 -40.24 -14.07 -28.82
N ALA A 526 -40.65 -13.77 -30.06
CA ALA A 526 -39.93 -12.87 -30.96
C ALA A 526 -40.07 -11.38 -30.55
N ASN A 527 -41.06 -11.03 -29.74
CA ASN A 527 -41.23 -9.67 -29.22
C ASN A 527 -40.25 -9.31 -28.10
N TRP A 528 -39.38 -10.21 -27.68
CA TRP A 528 -38.47 -9.99 -26.55
C TRP A 528 -37.01 -10.14 -26.97
N SER A 529 -36.15 -9.28 -26.42
CA SER A 529 -34.69 -9.37 -26.58
C SER A 529 -34.02 -9.33 -25.20
N PRO A 530 -33.23 -10.35 -24.81
CA PRO A 530 -32.98 -11.61 -25.54
C PRO A 530 -34.27 -12.42 -25.79
N GLY A 531 -34.30 -13.20 -26.89
CA GLY A 531 -35.46 -13.98 -27.36
C GLY A 531 -36.10 -14.88 -26.30
N GLY A 532 -37.42 -15.08 -26.38
CA GLY A 532 -38.19 -15.92 -25.44
C GLY A 532 -39.16 -15.10 -24.58
N VAL A 533 -40.28 -15.70 -24.19
CA VAL A 533 -41.29 -15.04 -23.34
C VAL A 533 -40.73 -14.86 -21.92
N PRO A 534 -40.87 -13.69 -21.28
CA PRO A 534 -40.49 -13.47 -19.89
C PRO A 534 -41.26 -14.37 -18.93
N ASP A 535 -40.60 -14.75 -17.84
CA ASP A 535 -41.17 -15.45 -16.69
C ASP A 535 -40.75 -14.75 -15.37
N GLY A 536 -41.11 -15.32 -14.22
CA GLY A 536 -40.85 -14.74 -12.89
C GLY A 536 -39.38 -14.49 -12.56
N THR A 537 -38.44 -14.95 -13.38
CA THR A 537 -36.99 -14.70 -13.22
C THR A 537 -36.50 -13.51 -14.05
N HIS A 538 -37.38 -12.88 -14.83
CA HIS A 538 -37.01 -11.82 -15.77
C HIS A 538 -37.54 -10.44 -15.35
N SER A 539 -36.67 -9.43 -15.34
CA SER A 539 -37.02 -8.02 -15.41
C SER A 539 -37.43 -7.67 -16.85
N VAL A 540 -38.47 -6.87 -17.06
CA VAL A 540 -38.89 -6.48 -18.42
C VAL A 540 -38.87 -4.97 -18.60
N LYS A 541 -38.42 -4.51 -19.77
CA LYS A 541 -38.42 -3.10 -20.17
C LYS A 541 -39.32 -2.88 -21.38
N ILE A 542 -40.22 -1.91 -21.28
CA ILE A 542 -41.15 -1.54 -22.35
C ILE A 542 -40.83 -0.11 -22.80
N PRO A 543 -40.04 0.06 -23.88
CA PRO A 543 -39.77 1.38 -24.45
C PRO A 543 -40.97 1.92 -25.24
N GLU A 544 -40.94 3.19 -25.61
CA GLU A 544 -41.90 3.76 -26.56
C GLU A 544 -41.74 3.08 -27.93
N THR A 545 -42.70 2.21 -28.28
CA THR A 545 -42.74 1.48 -29.55
C THR A 545 -44.07 1.70 -30.25
N PRO A 546 -44.12 1.70 -31.60
CA PRO A 546 -45.38 1.80 -32.34
C PRO A 546 -46.36 0.65 -32.04
N VAL A 547 -45.83 -0.50 -31.62
CA VAL A 547 -46.59 -1.69 -31.27
C VAL A 547 -46.40 -1.95 -29.78
N ILE A 548 -47.47 -1.79 -29.02
CA ILE A 548 -47.48 -1.97 -27.56
C ILE A 548 -47.83 -3.43 -27.20
N PRO A 549 -47.28 -3.98 -26.12
CA PRO A 549 -47.64 -5.32 -25.65
C PRO A 549 -49.09 -5.38 -25.17
N ILE A 550 -49.79 -6.45 -25.56
CA ILE A 550 -51.12 -6.84 -25.10
C ILE A 550 -50.99 -8.17 -24.35
N LEU A 551 -51.34 -8.15 -23.06
CA LEU A 551 -51.38 -9.32 -22.20
C LEU A 551 -52.81 -9.88 -22.12
N ASN A 552 -53.03 -11.06 -22.69
CA ASN A 552 -54.32 -11.76 -22.75
C ASN A 552 -54.35 -13.09 -21.96
N GLY A 553 -53.34 -13.33 -21.13
CA GLY A 553 -53.19 -14.52 -20.28
C GLY A 553 -52.37 -14.24 -19.02
N ASN A 554 -51.92 -15.29 -18.34
CA ASN A 554 -51.15 -15.16 -17.10
C ASN A 554 -49.65 -15.06 -17.40
N ALA A 555 -49.01 -14.02 -16.88
CA ALA A 555 -47.56 -13.83 -16.93
C ALA A 555 -47.02 -13.50 -15.54
N GLU A 556 -45.81 -13.97 -15.25
CA GLU A 556 -45.04 -13.57 -14.07
C GLU A 556 -43.75 -12.90 -14.53
N VAL A 557 -43.30 -11.87 -13.84
CA VAL A 557 -42.02 -11.17 -14.07
C VAL A 557 -41.38 -10.79 -12.73
N GLU A 558 -40.07 -10.61 -12.70
CA GLU A 558 -39.35 -10.10 -11.52
C GLU A 558 -39.67 -8.60 -11.31
N SER A 559 -39.55 -7.80 -12.35
CA SER A 559 -39.87 -6.36 -12.38
C SER A 559 -40.34 -5.92 -13.76
N ILE A 560 -41.01 -4.77 -13.85
CA ILE A 560 -41.44 -4.15 -15.11
C ILE A 560 -41.15 -2.64 -15.09
N ASP A 561 -40.42 -2.16 -16.09
CA ASP A 561 -40.03 -0.77 -16.25
C ASP A 561 -40.57 -0.21 -17.58
N PHE A 562 -41.34 0.87 -17.52
CA PHE A 562 -41.82 1.59 -18.71
C PHE A 562 -40.86 2.73 -19.06
N ILE A 563 -40.18 2.64 -20.20
CA ILE A 563 -39.23 3.64 -20.69
C ILE A 563 -39.94 4.49 -21.76
N GLY A 564 -40.98 5.21 -21.33
CA GLY A 564 -41.87 5.99 -22.21
C GLY A 564 -42.90 5.16 -22.99
N GLY A 565 -42.85 3.83 -22.87
CA GLY A 565 -43.84 2.93 -23.45
C GLY A 565 -45.07 2.70 -22.57
N GLU A 566 -46.01 1.92 -23.09
CA GLU A 566 -47.22 1.51 -22.39
C GLU A 566 -47.53 0.04 -22.70
N MET A 567 -48.39 -0.58 -21.88
CA MET A 567 -48.91 -1.92 -22.16
C MET A 567 -50.42 -1.96 -21.92
N LYS A 568 -51.09 -2.91 -22.57
CA LYS A 568 -52.51 -3.19 -22.33
C LYS A 568 -52.68 -4.56 -21.71
N ILE A 569 -53.51 -4.65 -20.67
CA ILE A 569 -53.93 -5.92 -20.06
C ILE A 569 -55.40 -6.13 -20.43
N GLU A 570 -55.74 -7.24 -21.08
CA GLU A 570 -57.11 -7.59 -21.45
C GLU A 570 -57.88 -8.22 -20.28
N LEU A 571 -59.20 -8.40 -20.43
CA LEU A 571 -60.10 -8.86 -19.35
C LEU A 571 -59.67 -10.20 -18.71
N ASN A 572 -58.96 -11.05 -19.46
CA ASN A 572 -58.45 -12.35 -19.01
C ASN A 572 -56.93 -12.35 -18.73
N GLY A 573 -56.28 -11.19 -18.82
CA GLY A 573 -54.85 -11.05 -18.60
C GLY A 573 -54.52 -10.80 -17.13
N HIS A 574 -53.47 -11.45 -16.63
CA HIS A 574 -52.96 -11.23 -15.28
C HIS A 574 -51.44 -11.16 -15.30
N LEU A 575 -50.89 -10.03 -14.85
CA LEU A 575 -49.44 -9.85 -14.64
C LEU A 575 -49.13 -9.89 -13.15
N LYS A 576 -48.22 -10.77 -12.74
CA LYS A 576 -47.71 -10.83 -11.37
C LYS A 576 -46.25 -10.42 -11.34
N ILE A 577 -45.94 -9.43 -10.51
CA ILE A 577 -44.58 -8.88 -10.34
C ILE A 577 -44.03 -9.38 -9.01
N LEU A 578 -42.86 -10.04 -9.01
CA LEU A 578 -42.32 -10.75 -7.85
C LEU A 578 -41.35 -9.90 -6.99
N GLY A 579 -40.76 -8.82 -7.53
CA GLY A 579 -39.78 -7.95 -6.85
C GLY A 579 -40.31 -6.62 -6.31
N LYS A 580 -39.49 -5.89 -5.53
CA LYS A 580 -39.81 -4.53 -5.03
C LYS A 580 -39.74 -3.51 -6.17
N THR A 581 -40.86 -2.90 -6.52
CA THR A 581 -40.94 -1.79 -7.49
C THR A 581 -40.30 -0.51 -6.94
N ASN A 582 -39.35 0.07 -7.68
CA ASN A 582 -38.96 1.46 -7.51
C ASN A 582 -39.88 2.34 -8.36
N LYS A 583 -40.97 2.78 -7.73
CA LYS A 583 -41.98 3.76 -8.19
C LYS A 583 -42.84 3.38 -9.38
#